data_AF-A0A5M6HM93-F1
#
_entry.id   AF-A0A5M6HM93-F1
#
_cell.length_a   1.000
_cell.length_b   1.000
_cell.length_c   1.000
_cell.angle_alpha   90.00
_cell.angle_beta   90.00
_cell.angle_gamma   90.00
#
_symmetry.space_group_name_H-M   'P 1'
#
loop_
_entity.id
_entity.type
_entity.pdbx_description
1 polymer ?
#
loop_
_entity_poly.entity_id
_entity_poly.type
_entity_poly.pdbx_seq_one_letter_code
_entity_poly.pdbx_strand_id
1 'polypeptide(L)'
;MDDLLKNFDSYGALALFVVFALPGFISLQVWSLLVPAAARNLKDIIPDAMAFGVLNAVVGAPVFLFFATTPGQTYALAVAALVVLPVFWPFAIKNVLKRLERAGLILNRARSGWDAAFLRREPFFVIVHLKDGRRLGGYYGYESYAGLHPCSGHIYLEALWSLDEQGRFLAPIPDSRGVVLRPDDYHFVELLASPEETNG
;
A
#
# COMPACT_ATOMS: atom_id res chain seq x y z
N MET A 1 15.58 -31.79 38.67
CA MET A 1 14.33 -31.04 38.89
C MET A 1 14.44 -29.65 38.28
N ASP A 2 15.53 -28.93 38.53
CA ASP A 2 15.77 -27.57 38.00
C ASP A 2 15.85 -27.48 36.47
N ASP A 3 16.45 -28.46 35.78
CA ASP A 3 16.48 -28.50 34.31
C ASP A 3 15.10 -28.78 33.69
N LEU A 4 14.25 -29.54 34.38
CA LEU A 4 12.87 -29.81 33.94
C LEU A 4 11.98 -28.56 34.07
N LEU A 5 12.17 -27.78 35.14
CA LEU A 5 11.45 -26.53 35.37
C LEU A 5 11.89 -25.43 34.38
N LYS A 6 13.20 -25.27 34.13
CA LYS A 6 13.73 -24.34 33.11
C LYS A 6 13.24 -24.63 31.68
N ASN A 7 13.14 -25.92 31.33
CA ASN A 7 12.63 -26.32 30.03
C ASN A 7 11.12 -26.01 29.91
N PHE A 8 10.34 -26.19 30.98
CA PHE A 8 8.91 -25.88 30.98
C PHE A 8 8.63 -24.38 30.78
N ASP A 9 9.41 -23.50 31.43
CA ASP A 9 9.34 -22.05 31.22
C ASP A 9 9.67 -21.66 29.76
N SER A 10 10.64 -22.35 29.17
CA SER A 10 11.05 -22.13 27.78
C SER A 10 9.97 -22.55 26.78
N TYR A 11 9.33 -23.71 26.98
CA TYR A 11 8.24 -24.17 26.11
C TYR A 11 6.99 -23.29 26.24
N GLY A 12 6.66 -22.82 27.44
CA GLY A 12 5.53 -21.91 27.67
C GLY A 12 5.75 -20.57 26.97
N ALA A 13 6.94 -19.98 27.12
CA ALA A 13 7.32 -18.76 26.43
C ALA A 13 7.28 -18.92 24.90
N LEU A 14 7.75 -20.05 24.39
CA LEU A 14 7.75 -20.36 22.97
C LEU A 14 6.33 -20.58 22.44
N ALA A 15 5.46 -21.26 23.19
CA ALA A 15 4.05 -21.43 22.84
C ALA A 15 3.31 -20.09 22.81
N LEU A 16 3.51 -19.23 23.81
CA LEU A 16 2.93 -17.87 23.82
C LEU A 16 3.46 -17.04 22.65
N PHE A 17 4.75 -17.14 22.34
CA PHE A 17 5.33 -16.49 21.17
C PHE A 17 4.68 -16.99 19.88
N VAL A 18 4.51 -18.29 19.69
CA VAL A 18 3.83 -18.84 18.51
C VAL A 18 2.38 -18.36 18.43
N VAL A 19 1.64 -18.36 19.55
CA VAL A 19 0.23 -17.96 19.56
C VAL A 19 0.04 -16.45 19.31
N PHE A 20 0.96 -15.60 19.73
CA PHE A 20 0.85 -14.15 19.54
C PHE A 20 1.61 -13.62 18.32
N ALA A 21 2.87 -14.02 18.15
CA ALA A 21 3.73 -13.48 17.10
C ALA A 21 3.37 -14.05 15.74
N LEU A 22 3.14 -15.37 15.61
CA LEU A 22 2.90 -16.01 14.31
C LEU A 22 1.67 -15.43 13.60
N PRO A 23 0.49 -15.29 14.25
CA PRO A 23 -0.67 -14.68 13.61
C PRO A 23 -0.44 -13.21 13.23
N GLY A 24 0.32 -12.49 14.06
CA GLY A 24 0.72 -11.11 13.82
C GLY A 24 1.54 -10.95 12.55
N PHE A 25 2.58 -11.78 12.39
CA PHE A 25 3.41 -11.81 11.18
C PHE A 25 2.63 -12.24 9.94
N ILE A 26 1.76 -13.25 10.04
CA ILE A 26 0.92 -13.68 8.91
C ILE A 26 0.03 -12.52 8.44
N SER A 27 -0.63 -11.84 9.37
CA SER A 27 -1.49 -10.69 9.06
C SER A 27 -0.71 -9.57 8.37
N LEU A 28 0.52 -9.29 8.80
CA LEU A 28 1.37 -8.28 8.17
C LEU A 28 1.79 -8.63 6.76
N GLN A 29 2.18 -9.89 6.52
CA GLN A 29 2.53 -10.34 5.18
C GLN A 29 1.34 -10.17 4.24
N VAL A 30 0.15 -10.62 4.64
CA VAL A 30 -1.07 -10.42 3.86
C VAL A 30 -1.40 -8.93 3.69
N TRP A 31 -1.21 -8.10 4.71
CA TRP A 31 -1.42 -6.65 4.60
C TRP A 31 -0.48 -5.99 3.57
N SER A 32 0.80 -6.38 3.54
CA SER A 32 1.78 -5.88 2.57
C SER A 32 1.45 -6.26 1.12
N LEU A 33 0.77 -7.38 0.91
CA LEU A 33 0.24 -7.77 -0.41
C LEU A 33 -0.99 -6.94 -0.80
N LEU A 34 -1.80 -6.51 0.18
CA LEU A 34 -3.02 -5.74 -0.07
C LEU A 34 -2.81 -4.24 -0.21
N VAL A 35 -1.75 -3.72 0.41
CA VAL A 35 -1.37 -2.31 0.43
C VAL A 35 0.13 -2.22 0.19
N PRO A 36 0.59 -1.58 -0.89
CA PRO A 36 2.01 -1.38 -1.15
C PRO A 36 2.67 -0.74 0.07
N ALA A 37 3.53 -1.49 0.73
CA ALA A 37 4.28 -1.02 1.88
C ALA A 37 5.62 -0.45 1.40
N ALA A 38 5.98 0.74 1.88
CA ALA A 38 7.35 1.22 1.77
C ALA A 38 8.29 0.23 2.47
N ALA A 39 9.57 0.23 2.13
CA ALA A 39 10.56 -0.43 2.97
C ALA A 39 10.48 0.17 4.39
N ARG A 40 10.03 -0.65 5.36
CA ARG A 40 9.92 -0.26 6.77
C ARG A 40 11.06 -0.87 7.55
N ASN A 41 11.56 -0.16 8.56
CA ASN A 41 12.54 -0.74 9.46
C ASN A 41 11.86 -1.79 10.34
N LEU A 42 12.63 -2.79 10.80
CA LEU A 42 12.12 -3.84 11.69
C LEU A 42 11.44 -3.26 12.95
N LYS A 43 11.97 -2.14 13.47
CA LYS A 43 11.42 -1.44 14.64
C LYS A 43 9.99 -0.95 14.42
N ASP A 44 9.61 -0.64 13.18
CA ASP A 44 8.26 -0.19 12.82
C ASP A 44 7.31 -1.37 12.57
N ILE A 45 7.88 -2.53 12.18
CA ILE A 45 7.13 -3.75 11.89
C ILE A 45 6.68 -4.46 13.16
N ILE A 46 7.53 -4.47 14.20
CA ILE A 46 7.26 -5.20 15.46
C ILE A 46 5.94 -4.74 16.13
N PRO A 47 5.70 -3.43 16.35
CA PRO A 47 4.45 -2.95 16.96
C PRO A 47 3.22 -3.34 16.13
N ASP A 48 3.29 -3.22 14.80
CA ASP A 48 2.19 -3.59 13.90
C ASP A 48 1.89 -5.11 13.98
N ALA A 49 2.94 -5.94 14.05
CA ALA A 49 2.81 -7.40 14.19
C ALA A 49 2.11 -7.74 15.51
N MET A 50 2.54 -7.10 16.59
CA MET A 50 1.95 -7.30 17.92
C MET A 50 0.49 -6.85 17.95
N ALA A 51 0.13 -5.74 17.30
CA ALA A 51 -1.25 -5.27 17.24
C ALA A 51 -2.16 -6.31 16.56
N PHE A 52 -1.73 -6.89 15.44
CA PHE A 52 -2.46 -7.98 14.78
C PHE A 52 -2.52 -9.24 15.64
N GLY A 53 -1.42 -9.60 16.32
CA GLY A 53 -1.37 -10.75 17.22
C GLY A 53 -2.35 -10.61 18.39
N VAL A 54 -2.39 -9.44 19.02
CA VAL A 54 -3.34 -9.13 20.11
C VAL A 54 -4.77 -9.15 19.59
N LEU A 55 -5.06 -8.53 18.44
CA LEU A 55 -6.39 -8.58 17.83
C LEU A 55 -6.85 -10.02 17.60
N ASN A 56 -5.94 -10.85 17.07
CA ASN A 56 -6.20 -12.26 16.82
C ASN A 56 -6.46 -13.03 18.11
N ALA A 57 -5.68 -12.79 19.18
CA ALA A 57 -5.87 -13.43 20.47
C ALA A 57 -7.18 -13.00 21.15
N VAL A 58 -7.50 -11.70 21.13
CA VAL A 58 -8.73 -11.14 21.73
C VAL A 58 -9.99 -11.74 21.11
N VAL A 59 -9.97 -12.02 19.81
CA VAL A 59 -11.12 -12.61 19.11
C VAL A 59 -11.08 -14.14 19.13
N GLY A 60 -9.90 -14.73 18.96
CA GLY A 60 -9.71 -16.18 18.92
C GLY A 60 -9.89 -16.86 20.28
N ALA A 61 -9.43 -16.25 21.37
CA ALA A 61 -9.47 -16.86 22.70
C ALA A 61 -10.90 -17.11 23.21
N PRO A 62 -11.85 -16.15 23.14
CA PRO A 62 -13.24 -16.44 23.51
C PRO A 62 -13.85 -17.56 22.66
N VAL A 63 -13.67 -17.52 21.34
CA VAL A 63 -14.19 -18.56 20.44
C VAL A 63 -13.62 -19.93 20.79
N PHE A 64 -12.32 -19.99 21.08
CA PHE A 64 -11.67 -21.22 21.53
C PHE A 64 -12.29 -21.73 22.84
N LEU A 65 -12.44 -20.87 23.85
CA LEU A 65 -12.99 -21.25 25.16
C LEU A 65 -14.46 -21.72 25.09
N PHE A 66 -15.28 -21.13 24.22
CA PHE A 66 -16.70 -21.51 24.10
C PHE A 66 -16.95 -22.75 23.25
N PHE A 67 -16.11 -23.03 22.25
CA PHE A 67 -16.38 -24.05 21.23
C PHE A 67 -15.41 -25.24 21.21
N ALA A 68 -14.28 -25.18 21.92
CA ALA A 68 -13.31 -26.28 21.98
C ALA A 68 -13.71 -27.35 23.02
N THR A 69 -14.82 -28.06 22.77
CA THR A 69 -15.31 -29.11 23.70
C THR A 69 -14.80 -30.51 23.37
N THR A 70 -14.45 -30.76 22.11
CA THR A 70 -13.88 -32.04 21.64
C THR A 70 -12.44 -31.86 21.13
N PRO A 71 -11.61 -32.93 21.11
CA PRO A 71 -10.25 -32.87 20.57
C PRO A 71 -10.21 -32.39 19.10
N GLY A 72 -11.19 -32.82 18.29
CA GLY A 72 -11.30 -32.40 16.89
C GLY A 72 -11.59 -30.89 16.74
N GLN A 73 -12.52 -30.35 17.53
CA GLN A 73 -12.81 -28.91 17.55
C GLN A 73 -11.62 -28.09 18.06
N THR A 74 -10.92 -28.60 19.08
CA THR A 74 -9.72 -27.95 19.63
C THR A 74 -8.66 -27.76 18.55
N TYR A 75 -8.36 -28.83 17.80
CA TYR A 75 -7.41 -28.77 16.70
C TYR A 75 -7.88 -27.84 15.58
N ALA A 76 -9.15 -27.95 15.17
CA ALA A 76 -9.71 -27.10 14.12
C ALA A 76 -9.67 -25.60 14.49
N LEU A 77 -10.03 -25.26 15.73
CA LEU A 77 -10.02 -23.89 16.24
C LEU A 77 -8.59 -23.36 16.42
N ALA A 78 -7.63 -24.20 16.82
CA ALA A 78 -6.23 -23.81 16.88
C ALA A 78 -5.68 -23.46 15.48
N VAL A 79 -5.94 -24.30 14.47
CA VAL A 79 -5.55 -24.00 13.08
C VAL A 79 -6.26 -22.74 12.58
N ALA A 80 -7.56 -22.60 12.88
CA ALA A 80 -8.32 -21.43 12.49
C ALA A 80 -7.74 -20.14 13.12
N ALA A 81 -7.43 -20.16 14.41
CA ALA A 81 -6.88 -19.02 15.12
C ALA A 81 -5.44 -18.68 14.68
N LEU A 82 -4.61 -19.67 14.34
CA LEU A 82 -3.20 -19.43 14.01
C LEU A 82 -2.96 -19.07 12.54
N VAL A 83 -3.84 -19.50 11.64
CA VAL A 83 -3.62 -19.35 10.19
C VAL A 83 -4.79 -18.68 9.50
N VAL A 84 -6.00 -19.18 9.71
CA VAL A 84 -7.17 -18.74 8.94
C VAL A 84 -7.58 -17.31 9.32
N LEU A 85 -7.82 -17.08 10.61
CA LEU A 85 -8.22 -15.79 11.16
C LEU A 85 -7.21 -14.65 10.90
N PRO A 86 -5.88 -14.82 11.06
CA PRO A 86 -4.91 -13.77 10.75
C PRO A 86 -4.86 -13.41 9.27
N VAL A 87 -5.15 -14.35 8.37
CA VAL A 87 -5.27 -14.03 6.94
C VAL A 87 -6.49 -13.12 6.69
N PHE A 88 -7.57 -13.25 7.46
CA PHE A 88 -8.78 -12.45 7.28
C PHE A 88 -8.68 -11.01 7.82
N TRP A 89 -7.90 -10.75 8.88
CA TRP A 89 -7.83 -9.41 9.49
C TRP A 89 -7.48 -8.29 8.51
N PRO A 90 -6.44 -8.42 7.67
CA PRO A 90 -6.08 -7.38 6.70
C PRO A 90 -7.21 -7.02 5.74
N PHE A 91 -8.01 -7.99 5.30
CA PHE A 91 -9.17 -7.75 4.44
C PHE A 91 -10.27 -7.02 5.20
N ALA A 92 -10.57 -7.45 6.43
CA ALA A 92 -11.59 -6.82 7.28
C ALA A 92 -11.23 -5.34 7.54
N ILE A 93 -10.00 -5.07 7.97
CA ILE A 93 -9.52 -3.71 8.24
C ILE A 93 -9.55 -2.85 6.96
N LYS A 94 -9.09 -3.38 5.82
CA LYS A 94 -9.15 -2.68 4.53
C LYS A 94 -10.59 -2.27 4.18
N ASN A 95 -11.55 -3.16 4.40
CA ASN A 95 -12.96 -2.89 4.13
C ASN A 95 -13.56 -1.86 5.10
N VAL A 96 -13.21 -1.92 6.38
CA VAL A 96 -13.63 -0.93 7.39
C VAL A 96 -13.07 0.46 7.04
N LEU A 97 -11.77 0.55 6.75
CA LEU A 97 -11.14 1.81 6.36
C LEU A 97 -11.80 2.42 5.12
N LYS A 98 -12.04 1.61 4.07
CA LYS A 98 -12.78 2.06 2.87
C LYS A 98 -14.20 2.54 3.16
N ARG A 99 -14.89 1.95 4.15
CA ARG A 99 -16.23 2.38 4.56
C ARG A 99 -16.17 3.72 5.30
N LEU A 100 -15.23 3.87 6.22
CA LEU A 100 -15.02 5.13 6.95
C LEU A 100 -14.62 6.27 6.02
N GLU A 101 -13.79 5.98 5.01
CA GLU A 101 -13.40 6.96 3.98
C GLU A 101 -14.61 7.40 3.15
N ARG A 102 -15.44 6.47 2.68
CA ARG A 102 -16.69 6.81 1.98
C ARG A 102 -17.70 7.57 2.84
N ALA A 103 -17.67 7.34 4.16
CA ALA A 103 -18.50 8.07 5.11
C ALA A 103 -17.94 9.46 5.47
N GLY A 104 -16.76 9.83 4.94
CA GLY A 104 -16.10 11.09 5.26
C GLY A 104 -15.59 11.19 6.70
N LEU A 105 -15.56 10.07 7.44
CA LEU A 105 -15.09 10.03 8.83
C LEU A 105 -13.56 10.06 8.94
N ILE A 106 -12.87 9.68 7.86
CA ILE A 106 -11.42 9.79 7.72
C ILE A 106 -11.12 10.54 6.42
N LEU A 107 -10.12 11.44 6.44
CA LEU A 107 -9.70 12.17 5.25
C LEU A 107 -9.15 11.20 4.19
N ASN A 108 -9.49 11.49 2.93
CA ASN A 108 -9.10 10.74 1.73
C ASN A 108 -7.59 10.48 1.68
N ARG A 109 -7.22 9.29 1.20
CA ARG A 109 -5.87 8.67 1.24
C ARG A 109 -4.77 9.41 0.47
N ALA A 110 -5.04 10.52 -0.22
CA ALA A 110 -4.02 11.31 -0.92
C ALA A 110 -3.06 11.91 0.10
N ARG A 111 -1.86 11.31 0.23
CA ARG A 111 -0.86 11.70 1.22
C ARG A 111 -0.04 12.91 0.78
N SER A 112 -0.17 13.33 -0.48
CA SER A 112 0.54 14.47 -1.06
C SER A 112 -0.29 15.13 -2.17
N GLY A 113 0.07 16.36 -2.54
CA GLY A 113 -0.51 17.04 -3.71
C GLY A 113 -0.29 16.28 -5.03
N TRP A 114 0.83 15.56 -5.13
CA TRP A 114 1.09 14.61 -6.22
C TRP A 114 0.04 13.50 -6.25
N ASP A 115 -0.19 12.84 -5.11
CA ASP A 115 -1.19 11.77 -5.05
C ASP A 115 -2.56 12.31 -5.40
N ALA A 116 -2.94 13.50 -4.92
CA ALA A 116 -4.23 14.10 -5.24
C ALA A 116 -4.43 14.34 -6.75
N ALA A 117 -3.37 14.76 -7.45
CA ALA A 117 -3.41 15.00 -8.89
C ALA A 117 -3.51 13.72 -9.71
N PHE A 118 -2.71 12.70 -9.39
CA PHE A 118 -2.60 11.48 -10.21
C PHE A 118 -3.52 10.33 -9.77
N LEU A 119 -4.16 10.42 -8.59
CA LEU A 119 -5.04 9.36 -8.06
C LEU A 119 -6.24 9.08 -8.97
N ARG A 120 -6.76 10.11 -9.65
CA ARG A 120 -7.93 9.98 -10.54
C ARG A 120 -7.62 9.28 -11.87
N ARG A 121 -6.35 9.25 -12.28
CA ARG A 121 -5.88 8.69 -13.56
C ARG A 121 -6.67 9.21 -14.78
N GLU A 122 -7.09 10.47 -14.71
CA GLU A 122 -7.71 11.15 -15.85
C GLU A 122 -6.62 11.50 -16.87
N PRO A 123 -6.89 11.41 -18.19
CA PRO A 123 -5.91 11.81 -19.19
C PRO A 123 -5.70 13.31 -19.23
N PHE A 124 -4.44 13.75 -19.27
CA PHE A 124 -4.09 15.16 -19.39
C PHE A 124 -2.67 15.34 -19.96
N PHE A 125 -2.37 16.57 -20.35
CA PHE A 125 -1.03 16.94 -20.80
C PHE A 125 -0.16 17.34 -19.62
N VAL A 126 1.13 17.03 -19.71
CA VAL A 126 2.10 17.40 -18.69
C VAL A 126 3.33 18.05 -19.29
N ILE A 127 3.87 19.03 -18.57
CA ILE A 127 5.19 19.60 -18.84
C ILE A 127 6.09 19.28 -17.66
N VAL A 128 7.15 18.53 -17.93
CA VAL A 128 8.15 18.16 -16.93
C VAL A 128 9.33 19.12 -17.04
N HIS A 129 9.66 19.80 -15.94
CA HIS A 129 10.85 20.65 -15.85
C HIS A 129 12.01 19.85 -15.28
N LEU A 130 12.93 19.43 -16.14
CA LEU A 130 14.09 18.62 -15.77
C LEU A 130 15.12 19.44 -14.98
N LYS A 131 15.89 18.76 -14.12
CA LYS A 131 16.93 19.44 -13.31
C LYS A 131 18.07 20.05 -14.12
N ASP A 132 18.25 19.61 -15.36
CA ASP A 132 19.22 20.17 -16.30
C ASP A 132 18.69 21.40 -17.07
N GLY A 133 17.49 21.89 -16.72
CA GLY A 133 16.85 23.06 -17.32
C GLY A 133 16.06 22.76 -18.59
N ARG A 134 16.08 21.52 -19.11
CA ARG A 134 15.24 21.13 -20.25
C ARG A 134 13.78 20.98 -19.83
N ARG A 135 12.87 21.21 -20.78
CA ARG A 135 11.43 20.95 -20.62
C ARG A 135 11.02 19.80 -21.53
N LEU A 136 10.20 18.91 -21.00
CA LEU A 136 9.70 17.77 -21.73
C LEU A 136 8.17 17.80 -21.70
N GLY A 137 7.57 17.84 -22.88
CA GLY A 137 6.14 17.69 -23.04
C GLY A 137 5.78 16.21 -23.10
N GLY A 138 4.73 15.81 -22.42
CA GLY A 138 4.19 14.48 -22.58
C GLY A 138 2.69 14.44 -22.35
N TYR A 139 2.10 13.37 -22.85
CA TYR A 139 0.71 13.04 -22.61
C TYR A 139 0.64 11.94 -21.57
N TYR A 140 -0.09 12.22 -20.48
CA TYR A 140 -0.43 11.24 -19.47
C TYR A 140 -1.80 10.67 -19.83
N GLY A 141 -1.81 9.52 -20.49
CA GLY A 141 -3.04 8.80 -20.87
C GLY A 141 -3.27 7.54 -20.05
N TYR A 142 -4.06 6.62 -20.60
CA TYR A 142 -4.48 5.40 -19.89
C TYR A 142 -3.37 4.35 -19.76
N GLU A 143 -2.37 4.40 -20.64
CA GLU A 143 -1.19 3.53 -20.60
C GLU A 143 -0.05 4.17 -19.78
N SER A 144 -0.23 5.42 -19.35
CA SER A 144 0.71 6.15 -18.50
C SER A 144 0.62 5.71 -17.05
N TYR A 145 1.69 5.95 -16.29
CA TYR A 145 1.75 5.51 -14.88
C TYR A 145 2.40 6.57 -14.00
N ALA A 146 1.72 6.97 -12.94
CA ALA A 146 2.32 7.73 -11.85
C ALA A 146 2.34 6.87 -10.59
N GLY A 147 3.53 6.74 -10.00
CA GLY A 147 3.71 6.18 -8.67
C GLY A 147 2.98 7.06 -7.65
N LEU A 148 2.13 6.44 -6.85
CA LEU A 148 1.51 7.06 -5.68
C LEU A 148 2.29 6.65 -4.43
N HIS A 149 1.97 7.26 -3.29
CA HIS A 149 2.61 6.90 -2.02
C HIS A 149 2.59 5.37 -1.79
N PRO A 150 3.73 4.74 -1.46
CA PRO A 150 4.99 5.34 -1.00
C PRO A 150 5.99 5.75 -2.10
N CYS A 151 5.75 5.39 -3.35
CA CYS A 151 6.64 5.66 -4.48
C CYS A 151 6.21 6.91 -5.26
N SER A 152 5.76 7.95 -4.55
CA SER A 152 5.32 9.21 -5.16
C SER A 152 6.45 9.84 -6.00
N GLY A 153 6.10 10.40 -7.16
CA GLY A 153 7.04 11.10 -8.04
C GLY A 153 7.74 10.23 -9.10
N HIS A 154 7.51 8.91 -9.14
CA HIS A 154 7.84 8.15 -10.35
C HIS A 154 6.76 8.39 -11.39
N ILE A 155 7.14 8.73 -12.62
CA ILE A 155 6.17 8.94 -13.71
C ILE A 155 6.65 8.33 -15.02
N TYR A 156 5.73 7.63 -15.68
CA TYR A 156 5.84 7.14 -17.05
C TYR A 156 4.77 7.84 -17.88
N LEU A 157 5.19 8.44 -18.99
CA LEU A 157 4.33 9.11 -19.96
C LEU A 157 4.32 8.29 -21.23
N GLU A 158 3.15 7.91 -21.73
CA GLU A 158 3.02 7.01 -22.88
C GLU A 158 3.43 7.65 -24.21
N ALA A 159 3.31 8.97 -24.32
CA ALA A 159 3.69 9.71 -25.51
C ALA A 159 4.45 10.98 -25.15
N LEU A 160 5.54 11.23 -25.89
CA LEU A 160 6.28 12.48 -25.83
C LEU A 160 5.69 13.47 -26.82
N TRP A 161 5.69 14.74 -26.45
CA TRP A 161 5.24 15.83 -27.30
C TRP A 161 6.31 16.91 -27.39
N SER A 162 6.47 17.46 -28.59
CA SER A 162 7.31 18.64 -28.80
C SER A 162 6.63 19.88 -28.23
N LEU A 163 7.45 20.72 -27.59
CA LEU A 163 7.03 22.01 -27.02
C LEU A 163 7.64 23.14 -27.86
N ASP A 164 6.90 24.23 -28.01
CA ASP A 164 7.48 25.50 -28.49
C ASP A 164 8.20 26.27 -27.38
N GLU A 165 8.82 27.41 -27.71
CA GLU A 165 9.52 28.27 -26.74
C GLU A 165 8.59 28.81 -25.64
N GLN A 166 7.29 28.86 -25.91
CA GLN A 166 6.26 29.31 -24.96
C GLN A 166 5.67 28.16 -24.13
N GLY A 167 6.12 26.92 -24.35
CA GLY A 167 5.65 25.74 -23.62
C GLY A 167 4.32 25.17 -24.14
N ARG A 168 3.90 25.51 -25.36
CA ARG A 168 2.70 24.94 -25.99
C ARG A 168 3.03 23.63 -26.68
N PHE A 169 2.12 22.68 -26.59
CA PHE A 169 2.21 21.39 -27.28
C PHE A 169 2.02 21.58 -28.78
N LEU A 170 2.98 21.09 -29.57
CA LEU A 170 2.95 21.19 -31.02
C LEU A 170 2.50 19.87 -31.66
N ALA A 171 3.29 18.81 -31.50
CA ALA A 171 3.01 17.50 -32.09
C ALA A 171 3.59 16.37 -31.24
N PRO A 172 3.00 15.17 -31.27
CA PRO A 172 3.62 14.00 -30.68
C PRO A 172 4.93 13.67 -31.41
N ILE A 173 5.94 13.25 -30.65
CA ILE A 173 7.21 12.78 -31.22
C ILE A 173 6.96 11.40 -31.86
N PRO A 174 7.18 11.25 -33.18
CA PRO A 174 6.95 9.97 -33.86
C PRO A 174 7.86 8.88 -33.31
N ASP A 175 7.38 7.63 -33.34
CA ASP A 175 8.09 6.42 -32.90
C ASP A 175 8.57 6.42 -31.44
N SER A 176 8.04 7.33 -30.62
CA SER A 176 8.28 7.32 -29.18
C SER A 176 7.44 6.25 -28.49
N ARG A 177 8.08 5.44 -27.63
CA ARG A 177 7.39 4.53 -26.71
C ARG A 177 7.16 5.17 -25.33
N GLY A 178 7.20 6.49 -25.27
CA GLY A 178 7.07 7.24 -24.02
C GLY A 178 8.40 7.49 -23.31
N VAL A 179 8.31 7.93 -22.06
CA VAL A 179 9.48 8.22 -21.20
C VAL A 179 9.22 7.82 -19.76
N VAL A 180 10.24 7.31 -19.08
CA VAL A 180 10.23 7.06 -17.64
C VAL A 180 11.09 8.11 -16.95
N LEU A 181 10.54 8.74 -15.93
CA LEU A 181 11.18 9.78 -15.13
C LEU A 181 11.13 9.38 -13.66
N ARG A 182 12.26 9.49 -12.98
CA ARG A 182 12.37 9.31 -11.54
C ARG A 182 12.18 10.67 -10.85
N PRO A 183 11.79 10.69 -9.56
CA PRO A 183 11.66 11.92 -8.80
C PRO A 183 12.92 12.81 -8.86
N ASP A 184 14.09 12.19 -9.00
CA ASP A 184 15.36 12.90 -9.07
C ASP A 184 15.70 13.52 -10.43
N ASP A 185 14.96 13.21 -11.49
CA ASP A 185 15.25 13.71 -12.83
C ASP A 185 14.63 15.11 -13.08
N TYR A 186 13.66 15.54 -12.26
CA TYR A 186 12.89 16.78 -12.47
C TYR A 186 12.70 17.62 -11.20
N HIS A 187 12.30 18.89 -11.37
CA HIS A 187 11.98 19.82 -10.27
C HIS A 187 10.49 19.80 -9.92
N PHE A 188 9.64 19.94 -10.93
CA PHE A 188 8.19 19.91 -10.79
C PHE A 188 7.53 19.54 -12.14
N VAL A 189 6.24 19.25 -12.09
CA VAL A 189 5.42 18.90 -13.24
C VAL A 189 4.23 19.86 -13.29
N GLU A 190 4.00 20.44 -14.45
CA GLU A 190 2.78 21.20 -14.74
C GLU A 190 1.73 20.27 -15.34
N LEU A 191 0.48 20.44 -14.93
CA LEU A 191 -0.66 19.63 -15.37
C LEU A 191 -1.58 20.54 -16.16
N LEU A 192 -1.91 20.14 -17.39
CA LEU A 192 -2.68 20.94 -18.33
C LEU A 192 -3.84 20.11 -18.86
N ALA A 193 -5.05 20.68 -18.80
CA ALA A 193 -6.23 20.04 -19.36
C ALA A 193 -6.07 19.80 -20.86
N SER A 194 -6.83 18.84 -21.41
CA SER A 194 -6.84 18.61 -22.84
C SER A 194 -7.25 19.92 -23.57
N PRO A 195 -6.57 20.31 -24.66
CA PRO A 195 -6.94 21.50 -25.44
C PRO A 195 -8.40 21.52 -25.90
N GLU A 196 -9.05 20.35 -25.99
CA GLU A 196 -10.47 20.24 -26.37
C GLU A 196 -11.46 20.62 -25.25
N GLU A 197 -11.04 20.63 -23.97
CA GLU A 197 -11.92 20.92 -22.83
C GLU A 197 -12.07 22.43 -22.52
N THR A 198 -11.33 23.30 -23.21
CA THR A 198 -11.38 24.76 -22.94
C THR A 198 -12.54 25.46 -23.70
N ASN A 199 -13.40 24.71 -24.39
CA ASN A 199 -14.56 25.23 -25.14
C ASN A 199 -15.93 24.85 -24.53
N GLY A 200 -16.00 24.60 -23.22
CA GLY A 200 -17.24 24.33 -22.49
C GLY A 200 -17.80 25.52 -21.73
#